data_AF-A0A1Y3VGK4-F1
#
_entry.id   AF-A0A1Y3VGK4-F1
#
_cell.length_a   1.000
_cell.length_b   1.000
_cell.length_c   1.000
_cell.angle_alpha   90.00
_cell.angle_beta   90.00
_cell.angle_gamma   90.00
#
_symmetry.space_group_name_H-M   'P 1'
#
loop_
_entity.id
_entity.type
_entity.pdbx_description
1 polymer ?
#
loop_
_entity_poly.entity_id
_entity_poly.type
_entity_poly.pdbx_seq_one_letter_code
_entity_poly.pdbx_strand_id
1 'polypeptide(L)'
;MERVIRCGFVLLLALIIPIWSARGKEIQADNHSAFDVAPSNAARAVLLHAATPECDTVHCCLSIEAGQPRARGDYEILLSSNQYTDRTPTIVTEEGTSLTWLRSSSSESWSNGITTRICRHFYRFSPAKKGEYRLRCRDLSFDGVAYDGVLTIQVGAPELNAVPTFLLWVAGIGCLLLVEVFIRIGCRNEARVDTAGFIRRHRRLPLNAEGIWAHYLLPIMLLYLPLFMVIITLTGMVSISTSALLWTSGVCVPVAFVLFRLQYRRLFFRWRKTVLPPERIDALLRELAEQYDWTIDHMDRDFFVAHTHPAWWSATWGEQIFVAHDRGGIWINSINDLNKRSSIVSFGYNRRNIRRVTEAIAAQEKETHSFTDLNPTP
;
A
#
# COMPACT_ATOMS: atom_id res chain seq x y z
N MET A 1 8.02 20.72 -9.19
CA MET A 1 7.18 19.52 -8.97
C MET A 1 7.67 18.28 -9.70
N GLU A 2 7.85 18.30 -11.02
CA GLU A 2 8.25 17.11 -11.79
C GLU A 2 9.58 16.50 -11.28
N ARG A 3 10.60 17.32 -10.94
CA ARG A 3 11.85 16.83 -10.31
C ARG A 3 11.67 16.22 -8.92
N VAL A 4 10.77 16.77 -8.10
CA VAL A 4 10.52 16.27 -6.73
C VAL A 4 9.79 14.93 -6.76
N ILE A 5 8.84 14.79 -7.69
CA ILE A 5 8.10 13.56 -7.93
C ILE A 5 8.98 12.53 -8.63
N ARG A 6 9.85 12.94 -9.57
CA ARG A 6 10.87 12.06 -10.16
C ARG A 6 11.84 11.56 -9.09
N CYS A 7 12.29 12.41 -8.17
CA CYS A 7 13.09 11.99 -7.02
C CYS A 7 12.35 11.00 -6.11
N GLY A 8 11.08 11.26 -5.78
CA GLY A 8 10.26 10.34 -4.98
C GLY A 8 10.05 8.99 -5.66
N PHE A 9 9.77 9.00 -6.97
CA PHE A 9 9.60 7.79 -7.78
C PHE A 9 10.93 7.03 -7.97
N VAL A 10 12.05 7.75 -8.11
CA VAL A 10 13.40 7.19 -8.17
C VAL A 10 13.82 6.62 -6.82
N LEU A 11 13.47 7.25 -5.69
CA LEU A 11 13.70 6.70 -4.35
C LEU A 11 12.89 5.42 -4.11
N LEU A 12 11.61 5.43 -4.52
CA LEU A 12 10.73 4.27 -4.39
C LEU A 12 11.17 3.13 -5.32
N LEU A 13 11.59 3.43 -6.54
CA LEU A 13 12.22 2.46 -7.46
C LEU A 13 13.58 1.99 -6.95
N ALA A 14 14.42 2.85 -6.39
CA ALA A 14 15.72 2.49 -5.82
C ALA A 14 15.59 1.59 -4.58
N LEU A 15 14.45 1.64 -3.89
CA LEU A 15 14.10 0.70 -2.82
C LEU A 15 13.58 -0.65 -3.36
N ILE A 16 13.00 -0.70 -4.57
CA ILE A 16 12.39 -1.90 -5.16
C ILE A 16 13.36 -2.64 -6.11
N ILE A 17 14.24 -1.93 -6.83
CA ILE A 17 15.20 -2.49 -7.80
C ILE A 17 16.20 -3.48 -7.17
N PRO A 18 16.74 -3.27 -5.94
CA PRO A 18 17.60 -4.26 -5.28
C PRO A 18 16.87 -5.59 -5.04
N ILE A 19 15.55 -5.55 -4.81
CA ILE A 19 14.70 -6.72 -4.58
C ILE A 19 14.47 -7.49 -5.89
N TRP A 20 14.44 -6.80 -7.02
CA TRP A 20 14.29 -7.42 -8.35
C TRP A 20 15.61 -7.98 -8.90
N SER A 21 16.73 -7.30 -8.65
CA SER A 21 18.08 -7.75 -9.02
C SER A 21 18.49 -9.07 -8.33
N ALA A 22 18.02 -9.29 -7.09
CA ALA A 22 18.24 -10.53 -6.35
C ALA A 22 17.53 -11.77 -6.95
N ARG A 23 16.63 -11.59 -7.92
CA ARG A 23 15.88 -12.68 -8.56
C ARG A 23 16.55 -13.23 -9.82
N GLY A 24 17.54 -12.53 -10.38
CA GLY A 24 18.24 -12.93 -11.61
C GLY A 24 19.51 -13.78 -11.40
N LYS A 25 19.85 -14.08 -10.15
CA LYS A 25 21.01 -14.91 -9.80
C LYS A 25 20.50 -16.20 -9.16
N GLU A 26 20.37 -17.22 -9.99
CA GLU A 26 20.03 -18.57 -9.55
C GLU A 26 21.17 -19.10 -8.65
N ILE A 27 20.83 -19.28 -7.38
CA ILE A 27 21.31 -20.30 -6.42
C ILE A 27 22.82 -20.61 -6.47
N GLN A 28 23.59 -19.92 -5.64
CA GLN A 28 24.51 -20.53 -4.65
C GLN A 28 25.12 -19.39 -3.82
N ALA A 29 24.42 -18.98 -2.77
CA ALA A 29 24.99 -18.14 -1.74
C ALA A 29 24.34 -18.54 -0.43
N ASP A 30 25.18 -18.96 0.52
CA ASP A 30 24.81 -19.17 1.91
C ASP A 30 23.87 -18.06 2.38
N ASN A 31 22.62 -18.44 2.62
CA ASN A 31 21.66 -17.62 3.35
C ASN A 31 22.03 -17.65 4.84
N HIS A 32 23.21 -17.14 5.18
CA HIS A 32 23.49 -16.68 6.54
C HIS A 32 22.81 -15.33 6.70
N SER A 33 21.51 -15.37 6.97
CA SER A 33 20.80 -14.22 7.52
C SER A 33 21.36 -13.92 8.91
N ALA A 34 21.50 -12.65 9.28
CA ALA A 34 21.97 -12.19 10.58
C ALA A 34 21.01 -12.52 11.77
N PHE A 35 20.19 -13.56 11.60
CA PHE A 35 19.36 -14.21 12.60
C PHE A 35 19.76 -15.68 12.83
N ASP A 36 20.96 -16.10 12.41
CA ASP A 36 21.58 -17.32 12.90
C ASP A 36 22.05 -17.14 14.35
N VAL A 37 21.08 -17.14 15.25
CA VAL A 37 21.24 -17.78 16.55
C VAL A 37 20.32 -19.00 16.54
N ALA A 38 20.65 -19.97 15.69
CA ALA A 38 20.40 -21.34 16.07
C ALA A 38 21.25 -21.56 17.33
N PRO A 39 20.67 -21.89 18.50
CA PRO A 39 21.50 -22.31 19.61
C PRO A 39 22.24 -23.55 19.13
N SER A 40 23.56 -23.46 19.02
CA SER A 40 24.48 -24.49 18.50
C SER A 40 24.40 -25.83 19.23
N ASN A 41 23.56 -25.94 20.27
CA ASN A 41 23.46 -27.09 21.17
C ASN A 41 22.03 -27.66 21.35
N ALA A 42 21.00 -27.21 20.60
CA ALA A 42 19.68 -27.82 20.69
C ALA A 42 19.54 -28.97 19.68
N ALA A 43 19.35 -30.20 20.17
CA ALA A 43 19.02 -31.34 19.31
C ALA A 43 17.68 -31.05 18.60
N ARG A 44 17.70 -30.86 17.28
CA ARG A 44 16.47 -30.65 16.48
C ARG A 44 15.58 -31.90 16.45
N ALA A 45 16.18 -33.04 16.73
CA ALA A 45 15.56 -34.35 16.81
C ALA A 45 16.37 -35.22 17.77
N VAL A 46 15.68 -36.04 18.56
CA VAL A 46 16.26 -37.07 19.43
C VAL A 46 15.62 -38.39 19.04
N LEU A 47 16.46 -39.41 18.84
CA LEU A 47 16.00 -40.78 18.63
C LEU A 47 15.70 -41.41 19.99
N LEU A 48 14.55 -42.06 20.10
CA LEU A 48 14.06 -42.71 21.30
C LEU A 48 14.40 -44.19 21.19
N HIS A 49 14.98 -44.74 22.26
CA HIS A 49 15.42 -46.13 22.31
C HIS A 49 14.59 -46.93 23.30
N ALA A 50 14.45 -48.23 23.05
CA ALA A 50 13.85 -49.15 24.00
C ALA A 50 14.62 -49.17 25.34
N ALA A 51 13.91 -49.30 26.46
CA ALA A 51 14.51 -49.47 27.78
C ALA A 51 15.40 -50.72 27.87
N THR A 52 15.11 -51.72 27.05
CA THR A 52 15.91 -52.94 26.86
C THR A 52 16.49 -52.96 25.44
N PRO A 53 17.81 -52.83 25.26
CA PRO A 53 18.45 -52.70 23.93
C PRO A 53 18.17 -53.87 22.98
N GLU A 54 17.99 -55.08 23.53
CA GLU A 54 17.68 -56.30 22.77
C GLU A 54 16.31 -56.24 22.07
N CYS A 55 15.42 -55.32 22.50
CA CYS A 55 14.08 -55.13 21.96
C CYS A 55 13.93 -53.84 21.12
N ASP A 56 15.03 -53.13 20.83
CA ASP A 56 15.04 -51.85 20.10
C ASP A 56 14.79 -52.07 18.59
N THR A 57 13.53 -52.24 18.24
CA THR A 57 13.07 -52.58 16.89
C THR A 57 12.27 -51.45 16.22
N VAL A 58 11.89 -50.42 17.00
CA VAL A 58 11.07 -49.31 16.55
C VAL A 58 11.93 -48.07 16.34
N HIS A 59 11.89 -47.51 15.14
CA HIS A 59 12.53 -46.24 14.85
C HIS A 59 11.61 -45.10 15.30
N CYS A 60 11.78 -44.64 16.53
CA CYS A 60 11.00 -43.57 17.13
C CYS A 60 11.85 -42.29 17.29
N CYS A 61 11.31 -41.14 16.90
CA CYS A 61 12.03 -39.87 16.92
C CYS A 61 11.13 -38.73 17.42
N LEU A 62 11.62 -38.00 18.41
CA LEU A 62 11.01 -36.79 18.96
C LEU A 62 11.74 -35.56 18.42
N SER A 63 11.02 -34.65 17.77
CA SER A 63 11.60 -33.51 17.05
C SER A 63 10.74 -32.25 17.14
N ILE A 64 11.29 -31.13 16.70
CA ILE A 64 10.57 -29.86 16.57
C ILE A 64 10.37 -29.59 15.08
N GLU A 65 9.13 -29.42 14.63
CA GLU A 65 8.80 -29.28 13.19
C GLU A 65 9.35 -27.98 12.58
N ALA A 66 9.46 -26.92 13.38
CA ALA A 66 10.05 -25.65 12.98
C ALA A 66 11.01 -25.14 14.06
N GLY A 67 12.24 -24.78 13.68
CA GLY A 67 13.22 -24.17 14.59
C GLY A 67 12.82 -22.75 15.07
N GLN A 68 11.70 -22.21 14.58
CA GLN A 68 11.13 -20.93 14.95
C GLN A 68 9.65 -21.11 15.35
N PRO A 69 9.16 -20.36 16.35
CA PRO A 69 7.78 -20.45 16.78
C PRO A 69 6.80 -19.99 15.68
N ARG A 70 5.62 -20.59 15.63
CA ARG A 70 4.49 -20.10 14.82
C ARG A 70 3.99 -18.77 15.40
N ALA A 71 3.11 -18.08 14.65
CA ALA A 71 2.50 -16.83 15.09
C ALA A 71 1.96 -16.94 16.53
N ARG A 72 2.38 -16.02 17.42
CA ARG A 72 2.17 -15.98 18.89
C ARG A 72 3.21 -16.66 19.79
N GLY A 73 4.28 -17.26 19.26
CA GLY A 73 5.35 -17.82 20.12
C GLY A 73 5.18 -19.31 20.47
N ASP A 74 4.24 -20.01 19.84
CA ASP A 74 3.99 -21.43 20.06
C ASP A 74 4.90 -22.31 19.18
N TYR A 75 5.42 -23.40 19.76
CA TYR A 75 6.20 -24.44 19.07
C TYR A 75 5.33 -25.67 18.80
N GLU A 76 5.60 -26.35 17.69
CA GLU A 76 4.97 -27.63 17.34
C GLU A 76 5.99 -28.76 17.52
N ILE A 77 5.72 -29.63 18.49
CA ILE A 77 6.53 -30.80 18.80
C ILE A 77 5.95 -32.00 18.05
N LEU A 78 6.83 -32.73 17.36
CA LEU A 78 6.49 -33.87 16.52
C LEU A 78 7.13 -35.14 17.10
N LEU A 79 6.29 -36.09 17.48
CA LEU A 79 6.69 -37.48 17.74
C LEU A 79 6.40 -38.31 16.49
N SER A 80 7.42 -38.95 15.94
CA SER A 80 7.32 -39.81 14.77
C SER A 80 7.79 -41.23 15.08
N SER A 81 7.09 -42.24 14.59
CA SER A 81 7.44 -43.65 14.78
C SER A 81 7.09 -44.47 13.54
N ASN A 82 7.80 -45.57 13.34
CA ASN A 82 7.45 -46.54 12.29
C ASN A 82 6.38 -47.56 12.72
N GLN A 83 5.91 -47.50 13.97
CA GLN A 83 4.87 -48.37 14.53
C GLN A 83 3.80 -47.57 15.29
N TYR A 84 2.61 -48.14 15.49
CA TYR A 84 1.59 -47.58 16.37
C TYR A 84 2.04 -47.71 17.83
N THR A 85 1.86 -46.64 18.60
CA THR A 85 2.07 -46.69 20.05
C THR A 85 0.92 -47.46 20.71
N ASP A 86 1.19 -48.17 21.79
CA ASP A 86 0.15 -48.90 22.54
C ASP A 86 -0.90 -47.93 23.11
N ARG A 87 -0.46 -46.71 23.43
CA ARG A 87 -1.27 -45.59 23.90
C ARG A 87 -0.74 -44.29 23.31
N THR A 88 -1.60 -43.28 23.16
CA THR A 88 -1.13 -41.94 22.78
C THR A 88 -0.25 -41.40 23.91
N PRO A 89 1.06 -41.19 23.67
CA PRO A 89 1.98 -40.82 24.73
C PRO A 89 1.72 -39.40 25.19
N THR A 90 1.90 -39.16 26.49
CA THR A 90 1.79 -37.80 27.06
C THR A 90 3.18 -37.20 27.13
N ILE A 91 3.43 -36.10 26.42
CA ILE A 91 4.72 -35.40 26.49
C ILE A 91 4.67 -34.41 27.66
N VAL A 92 5.63 -34.53 28.57
CA VAL A 92 5.70 -33.75 29.81
C VAL A 92 7.00 -32.95 29.84
N THR A 93 6.95 -31.71 30.33
CA THR A 93 8.11 -30.85 30.58
C THR A 93 8.69 -31.09 31.98
N GLU A 94 9.96 -30.71 32.24
CA GLU A 94 10.56 -30.78 33.58
C GLU A 94 9.78 -29.99 34.66
N GLU A 95 8.96 -29.00 34.27
CA GLU A 95 8.03 -28.30 35.17
C GLU A 95 6.70 -29.07 35.40
N GLY A 96 6.64 -30.36 35.03
CA GLY A 96 5.50 -31.24 35.22
C GLY A 96 4.28 -30.93 34.35
N THR A 97 4.43 -30.07 33.34
CA THR A 97 3.30 -29.62 32.50
C THR A 97 3.17 -30.53 31.29
N SER A 98 1.97 -31.09 31.09
CA SER A 98 1.66 -31.91 29.91
C SER A 98 1.34 -31.04 28.71
N LEU A 99 1.93 -31.35 27.55
CA LEU A 99 1.66 -30.65 26.30
C LEU A 99 0.25 -30.95 25.78
N THR A 100 -0.38 -29.98 25.14
CA THR A 100 -1.68 -30.19 24.50
C THR A 100 -1.51 -31.00 23.23
N TRP A 101 -2.10 -32.20 23.16
CA TRP A 101 -2.19 -32.98 21.94
C TRP A 101 -3.08 -32.25 20.91
N LEU A 102 -2.62 -32.16 19.67
CA LEU A 102 -3.33 -31.47 18.58
C LEU A 102 -3.98 -32.45 17.61
N ARG A 103 -3.18 -33.33 17.03
CA ARG A 103 -3.61 -34.28 16.00
C ARG A 103 -2.63 -35.44 15.89
N SER A 104 -3.10 -36.53 15.31
CA SER A 104 -2.27 -37.67 14.90
C SER A 104 -2.51 -37.95 13.42
N SER A 105 -1.45 -38.31 12.69
CA SER A 105 -1.57 -38.82 11.32
C SER A 105 -0.78 -40.11 11.19
N SER A 106 -1.28 -41.03 10.37
CA SER A 106 -0.54 -42.23 10.00
C SER A 106 -0.57 -42.39 8.49
N SER A 107 0.55 -42.78 7.92
CA SER A 107 0.68 -43.08 6.50
C SER A 107 1.39 -44.42 6.36
N GLU A 108 0.85 -45.28 5.51
CA GLU A 108 1.45 -46.56 5.16
C GLU A 108 1.76 -46.53 3.67
N SER A 109 2.99 -46.86 3.31
CA SER A 109 3.42 -46.99 1.92
C SER A 109 4.08 -48.33 1.72
N TRP A 110 3.74 -48.98 0.61
CA TRP A 110 4.35 -50.23 0.20
C TRP A 110 5.28 -49.97 -0.99
N SER A 111 6.54 -50.33 -0.86
CA SER A 111 7.55 -50.15 -1.90
C SER A 111 8.60 -51.26 -1.82
N ASN A 112 8.98 -51.83 -2.96
CA ASN A 112 10.03 -52.87 -3.06
C ASN A 112 9.85 -54.05 -2.10
N GLY A 113 8.61 -54.51 -1.87
CA GLY A 113 8.32 -55.62 -0.96
C GLY A 113 8.42 -55.29 0.53
N ILE A 114 8.71 -54.03 0.89
CA ILE A 114 8.79 -53.53 2.26
C ILE A 114 7.60 -52.60 2.52
N THR A 115 6.87 -52.87 3.61
CA THR A 115 5.84 -51.95 4.12
C THR A 115 6.51 -50.96 5.06
N THR A 116 6.54 -49.68 4.68
CA THR A 116 6.99 -48.60 5.56
C THR A 116 5.79 -47.86 6.11
N ARG A 117 5.63 -47.89 7.42
CA ARG A 117 4.61 -47.12 8.13
C ARG A 117 5.26 -45.92 8.81
N ILE A 118 4.56 -44.79 8.83
CA ILE A 118 4.98 -43.59 9.55
C ILE A 118 3.77 -43.06 10.32
N CYS A 119 3.84 -43.16 11.63
CA CYS A 119 2.91 -42.57 12.58
C CYS A 119 3.49 -41.24 13.07
N ARG A 120 2.66 -40.21 13.18
CA ARG A 120 3.04 -38.86 13.62
C ARG A 120 2.03 -38.34 14.63
N HIS A 121 2.50 -37.82 15.74
CA HIS A 121 1.70 -37.16 16.77
C HIS A 121 2.21 -35.73 16.97
N PHE A 122 1.30 -34.77 16.91
CA PHE A 122 1.62 -33.34 16.98
C PHE A 122 1.13 -32.76 18.30
N TYR A 123 2.00 -32.00 18.97
CA TYR A 123 1.73 -31.37 20.25
C TYR A 123 2.04 -29.88 20.21
N ARG A 124 1.22 -29.08 20.89
CA ARG A 124 1.47 -27.65 21.07
C ARG A 124 2.29 -27.41 22.33
N PHE A 125 3.38 -26.66 22.19
CA PHE A 125 4.21 -26.21 23.29
C PHE A 125 4.25 -24.68 23.35
N SER A 126 3.77 -24.13 24.46
CA SER A 126 3.75 -22.69 24.73
C SER A 126 4.61 -22.41 25.98
N PRO A 127 5.89 -22.03 25.83
CA PRO A 127 6.78 -21.82 26.97
C PRO A 127 6.35 -20.62 27.80
N ALA A 128 6.27 -20.78 29.12
CA ALA A 128 5.87 -19.73 30.04
C ALA A 128 7.00 -18.74 30.38
N LYS A 129 8.26 -19.19 30.32
CA LYS A 129 9.45 -18.42 30.67
C LYS A 129 10.58 -18.72 29.69
N LYS A 130 11.63 -17.90 29.72
CA LYS A 130 12.87 -18.15 28.97
C LYS A 130 13.68 -19.22 29.71
N GLY A 131 14.31 -20.13 28.97
CA GLY A 131 15.20 -21.13 29.55
C GLY A 131 15.28 -22.43 28.76
N GLU A 132 15.97 -23.40 29.36
CA GLU A 132 16.07 -24.77 28.88
C GLU A 132 14.82 -25.54 29.32
N TYR A 133 14.15 -26.17 28.36
CA TYR A 133 13.03 -27.08 28.61
C TYR A 133 13.42 -28.48 28.17
N ARG A 134 13.27 -29.43 29.08
CA ARG A 134 13.46 -30.86 28.78
C ARG A 134 12.10 -31.53 28.67
N LEU A 135 11.82 -32.06 27.51
CA LEU A 135 10.60 -32.80 27.18
C LEU A 135 10.86 -34.29 27.31
N ARG A 136 9.99 -34.99 28.03
CA ARG A 136 10.01 -36.44 28.19
C ARG A 136 8.68 -37.05 27.75
N CYS A 137 8.73 -38.20 27.09
CA CYS A 137 7.53 -38.93 26.73
C CYS A 137 7.13 -39.85 27.90
N ARG A 138 5.95 -39.67 28.45
CA ARG A 138 5.37 -40.55 29.46
C ARG A 138 4.46 -41.58 28.77
N ASP A 139 4.53 -42.82 29.26
CA ASP A 139 3.73 -43.95 28.79
C ASP A 139 3.93 -44.27 27.30
N LEU A 140 5.14 -44.01 26.79
CA LEU A 140 5.53 -44.39 25.44
C LEU A 140 5.94 -45.86 25.45
N SER A 141 5.12 -46.70 24.82
CA SER A 141 5.44 -48.11 24.61
C SER A 141 4.99 -48.58 23.23
N PHE A 142 5.71 -49.59 22.75
CA PHE A 142 5.41 -50.32 21.52
C PHE A 142 5.45 -51.82 21.83
N ASP A 143 4.33 -52.50 21.61
CA ASP A 143 4.16 -53.93 21.92
C ASP A 143 4.54 -54.28 23.38
N GLY A 144 4.22 -53.37 24.31
CA GLY A 144 4.52 -53.52 25.75
C GLY A 144 5.97 -53.20 26.14
N VAL A 145 6.84 -52.85 25.19
CA VAL A 145 8.22 -52.40 25.46
C VAL A 145 8.24 -50.88 25.64
N ALA A 146 8.74 -50.41 26.78
CA ALA A 146 8.84 -48.98 27.07
C ALA A 146 10.00 -48.32 26.32
N TYR A 147 9.77 -47.11 25.81
CA TYR A 147 10.76 -46.26 25.16
C TYR A 147 10.91 -44.97 25.94
N ASP A 148 12.15 -44.53 26.16
CA ASP A 148 12.45 -43.30 26.89
C ASP A 148 13.47 -42.44 26.14
N GLY A 149 13.41 -41.15 26.39
CA GLY A 149 14.40 -40.18 25.94
C GLY A 149 13.96 -38.76 26.23
N VAL A 150 14.96 -37.89 26.24
CA VAL A 150 14.82 -36.49 26.66
C VAL A 150 15.17 -35.59 25.49
N LEU A 151 14.20 -34.82 25.02
CA LEU A 151 14.45 -33.75 24.06
C LEU A 151 14.70 -32.45 24.82
N THR A 152 15.92 -31.92 24.72
CA THR A 152 16.30 -30.64 25.31
C THR A 152 16.11 -29.50 24.31
N ILE A 153 15.29 -28.52 24.67
CA ILE A 153 14.95 -27.35 23.86
C ILE A 153 15.43 -26.10 24.59
N GLN A 154 16.25 -25.30 23.92
CA GLN A 154 16.57 -23.95 24.39
C GLN A 154 15.58 -22.96 23.79
N VAL A 155 14.69 -22.41 24.63
CA VAL A 155 13.73 -21.40 24.19
C VAL A 155 14.41 -20.03 24.29
N GLY A 156 14.90 -19.56 23.15
CA GLY A 156 15.36 -18.18 22.99
C GLY A 156 14.21 -17.19 23.23
N ALA A 157 14.55 -15.99 23.66
CA ALA A 157 13.56 -14.92 23.83
C ALA A 157 12.74 -14.76 22.54
N PRO A 158 11.38 -14.77 22.58
CA PRO A 158 10.68 -14.01 21.57
C PRO A 158 11.10 -12.57 21.83
N GLU A 159 11.99 -12.01 21.02
CA GLU A 159 12.11 -10.57 20.89
C GLU A 159 10.82 -10.09 20.24
N LEU A 160 9.75 -10.10 21.03
CA LEU A 160 8.60 -9.26 20.80
C LEU A 160 9.10 -7.85 21.12
N ASN A 161 9.81 -7.26 20.16
CA ASN A 161 9.79 -5.81 19.97
C ASN A 161 8.34 -5.49 19.59
N ALA A 162 7.42 -5.62 20.56
CA ALA A 162 6.08 -5.10 20.45
C ALA A 162 6.24 -3.59 20.51
N VAL A 163 6.67 -3.02 19.38
CA VAL A 163 6.66 -1.60 19.11
C VAL A 163 5.27 -1.12 19.52
N PRO A 164 5.17 -0.29 20.56
CA PRO A 164 3.88 0.13 21.07
C PRO A 164 3.00 0.66 19.95
N THR A 165 1.71 0.33 19.96
CA THR A 165 0.75 0.75 18.92
C THR A 165 0.77 2.26 18.67
N PHE A 166 1.17 3.09 19.65
CA PHE A 166 1.34 4.53 19.45
C PHE A 166 2.45 4.87 18.44
N LEU A 167 3.53 4.10 18.36
CA LEU A 167 4.61 4.32 17.38
C LEU A 167 4.15 4.03 15.94
N LEU A 168 3.15 3.17 15.72
CA LEU A 168 2.48 3.04 14.41
C LEU A 168 1.82 4.35 13.98
N TRP A 169 1.09 4.96 14.90
CA TRP A 169 0.46 6.26 14.66
C TRP A 169 1.51 7.35 14.44
N VAL A 170 2.59 7.38 15.23
CA VAL A 170 3.68 8.35 15.03
C VAL A 170 4.36 8.16 13.68
N ALA A 171 4.67 6.94 13.27
CA ALA A 171 5.32 6.68 11.98
C ALA A 171 4.41 7.02 10.79
N GLY A 172 3.13 6.63 10.87
CA GLY A 172 2.15 6.95 9.84
C GLY A 172 1.88 8.45 9.72
N ILE A 173 1.62 9.11 10.84
CA ILE A 173 1.40 10.57 10.90
C ILE A 173 2.66 11.30 10.47
N GLY A 174 3.84 10.90 10.95
CA GLY A 174 5.12 11.48 10.56
C GLY A 174 5.37 11.40 9.04
N CYS A 175 5.01 10.27 8.42
CA CYS A 175 5.10 10.11 6.98
C CYS A 175 4.13 11.04 6.22
N LEU A 176 2.89 11.19 6.69
CA LEU A 176 1.93 12.14 6.11
C LEU A 176 2.40 13.59 6.25
N LEU A 177 2.95 13.95 7.41
CA LEU A 177 3.51 15.29 7.66
C LEU A 177 4.72 15.58 6.78
N LEU A 178 5.61 14.61 6.54
CA LEU A 178 6.72 14.77 5.61
C LEU A 178 6.21 15.03 4.18
N VAL A 179 5.23 14.26 3.71
CA VAL A 179 4.59 14.49 2.40
C VAL A 179 4.01 15.90 2.34
N GLU A 180 3.33 16.34 3.40
CA GLU A 180 2.78 17.70 3.48
C GLU A 180 3.86 18.79 3.42
N VAL A 181 4.98 18.62 4.14
CA VAL A 181 6.11 19.55 4.08
C VAL A 181 6.68 19.63 2.67
N PHE A 182 6.89 18.50 2.00
CA PHE A 182 7.37 18.48 0.61
C PHE A 182 6.40 19.17 -0.35
N ILE A 183 5.10 18.94 -0.19
CA ILE A 183 4.05 19.62 -0.97
C ILE A 183 4.10 21.13 -0.72
N ARG A 184 4.12 21.56 0.54
CA ARG A 184 4.17 22.99 0.91
C ARG A 184 5.43 23.68 0.39
N ILE A 185 6.59 23.04 0.44
CA ILE A 185 7.83 23.58 -0.13
C ILE A 185 7.72 23.70 -1.65
N GLY A 186 7.18 22.68 -2.33
CA GLY A 186 6.95 22.71 -3.78
C GLY A 186 5.97 23.81 -4.21
N CYS A 187 4.86 23.97 -3.49
CA CYS A 187 3.83 24.97 -3.75
C CYS A 187 4.28 26.39 -3.37
N ARG A 188 5.15 26.58 -2.37
CA ARG A 188 5.62 27.91 -1.94
C ARG A 188 6.28 28.69 -3.07
N ASN A 189 6.92 27.99 -4.00
CA ASN A 189 7.53 28.60 -5.19
C ASN A 189 6.48 28.95 -6.27
N GLU A 190 5.39 28.20 -6.35
CA GLU A 190 4.32 28.44 -7.32
C GLU A 190 3.34 29.54 -6.83
N ALA A 191 3.05 29.59 -5.53
CA ALA A 191 2.13 30.56 -4.92
C ALA A 191 2.68 31.99 -4.84
N ARG A 192 3.99 32.18 -5.04
CA ARG A 192 4.62 33.51 -5.06
C ARG A 192 4.52 34.23 -6.42
N VAL A 193 4.08 33.52 -7.46
CA VAL A 193 3.97 34.04 -8.82
C VAL A 193 2.52 34.45 -9.06
N ASP A 194 2.31 35.59 -9.73
CA ASP A 194 0.98 36.01 -10.17
C ASP A 194 0.28 34.89 -10.98
N THR A 195 -0.98 34.59 -10.63
CA THR A 195 -1.73 33.45 -11.17
C THR A 195 -1.91 33.56 -12.69
N ALA A 196 -2.25 34.74 -13.20
CA ALA A 196 -2.42 34.96 -14.63
C ALA A 196 -1.08 34.85 -15.37
N GLY A 197 -0.01 35.41 -14.81
CA GLY A 197 1.35 35.27 -15.33
C GLY A 197 1.84 33.81 -15.35
N PHE A 198 1.53 33.04 -14.31
CA PHE A 198 1.86 31.61 -14.23
C PHE A 198 1.12 30.80 -15.29
N ILE A 199 -0.19 31.04 -15.47
CA ILE A 199 -1.01 30.37 -16.48
C ILE A 199 -0.49 30.69 -17.89
N ARG A 200 -0.15 31.94 -18.20
CA ARG A 200 0.41 32.32 -19.51
C ARG A 200 1.74 31.63 -19.79
N ARG A 201 2.61 31.50 -18.78
CA ARG A 201 3.93 30.85 -18.93
C ARG A 201 3.88 29.33 -18.98
N HIS A 202 3.10 28.69 -18.10
CA HIS A 202 3.11 27.25 -17.90
C HIS A 202 1.88 26.53 -18.44
N ARG A 203 0.85 27.27 -18.88
CA ARG A 203 -0.44 26.77 -19.40
C ARG A 203 -1.17 25.84 -18.43
N ARG A 204 -0.85 25.95 -17.15
CA ARG A 204 -1.32 25.07 -16.07
C ARG A 204 -1.81 25.91 -14.92
N LEU A 205 -2.84 25.43 -14.22
CA LEU A 205 -3.28 26.02 -12.97
C LEU A 205 -2.20 25.86 -11.89
N PRO A 206 -1.78 26.94 -11.20
CA PRO A 206 -0.99 26.83 -9.98
C PRO A 206 -1.90 26.32 -8.86
N LEU A 207 -1.47 25.27 -8.16
CA LEU A 207 -2.20 24.73 -7.01
C LEU A 207 -1.47 25.10 -5.72
N ASN A 208 -2.21 25.59 -4.74
CA ASN A 208 -1.75 25.69 -3.36
C ASN A 208 -1.67 24.29 -2.72
N ALA A 209 -1.08 24.19 -1.53
CA ALA A 209 -0.90 22.90 -0.84
C ALA A 209 -2.25 22.19 -0.58
N GLU A 210 -3.28 22.95 -0.22
CA GLU A 210 -4.64 22.45 0.00
C GLU A 210 -5.27 21.94 -1.30
N GLY A 211 -5.13 22.68 -2.40
CA GLY A 211 -5.59 22.28 -3.73
C GLY A 211 -4.88 21.04 -4.26
N ILE A 212 -3.61 20.80 -3.88
CA ILE A 212 -2.92 19.54 -4.19
C ILE A 212 -3.56 18.38 -3.44
N TRP A 213 -3.84 18.53 -2.14
CA TRP A 213 -4.54 17.50 -1.38
C TRP A 213 -5.93 17.25 -1.94
N ALA A 214 -6.69 18.31 -2.24
CA ALA A 214 -8.01 18.18 -2.85
C ALA A 214 -7.94 17.46 -4.20
N HIS A 215 -7.00 17.79 -5.08
CA HIS A 215 -6.94 17.27 -6.45
C HIS A 215 -6.25 15.89 -6.58
N TYR A 216 -5.25 15.60 -5.73
CA TYR A 216 -4.41 14.40 -5.79
C TYR A 216 -4.58 13.46 -4.59
N LEU A 217 -5.60 13.61 -3.76
CA LEU A 217 -5.82 12.75 -2.57
C LEU A 217 -5.71 11.27 -2.90
N LEU A 218 -6.44 10.79 -3.91
CA LEU A 218 -6.50 9.38 -4.28
C LEU A 218 -5.14 8.80 -4.69
N PRO A 219 -4.39 9.38 -5.67
CA PRO A 219 -3.06 8.87 -5.99
C PRO A 219 -2.07 8.97 -4.83
N ILE A 220 -2.18 9.98 -3.96
CA ILE A 220 -1.37 10.08 -2.74
C ILE A 220 -1.68 8.91 -1.78
N MET A 221 -2.96 8.64 -1.52
CA MET A 221 -3.38 7.54 -0.64
C MET A 221 -2.96 6.16 -1.18
N LEU A 222 -3.03 5.96 -2.50
CA LEU A 222 -2.56 4.73 -3.13
C LEU A 222 -1.06 4.51 -2.95
N LEU A 223 -0.24 5.56 -2.99
CA LEU A 223 1.21 5.46 -2.74
C LEU A 223 1.53 5.32 -1.25
N TYR A 224 0.69 5.89 -0.39
CA TYR A 224 0.85 5.79 1.06
C TYR A 224 0.66 4.35 1.56
N LEU A 225 -0.27 3.59 0.99
CA LEU A 225 -0.54 2.21 1.39
C LEU A 225 0.70 1.28 1.36
N PRO A 226 1.42 1.10 0.23
CA PRO A 226 2.60 0.25 0.19
C PRO A 226 3.74 0.81 1.05
N LEU A 227 3.89 2.14 1.12
CA LEU A 227 4.89 2.77 1.98
C LEU A 227 4.64 2.46 3.46
N PHE A 228 3.39 2.57 3.91
CA PHE A 228 2.98 2.21 5.24
C PHE A 228 3.23 0.72 5.52
N MET A 229 2.89 -0.16 4.58
CA MET A 229 3.16 -1.60 4.72
C MET A 229 4.66 -1.91 4.86
N VAL A 230 5.52 -1.26 4.07
CA VAL A 230 6.98 -1.43 4.19
C VAL A 230 7.48 -0.97 5.56
N ILE A 231 7.01 0.18 6.06
CA ILE A 231 7.41 0.71 7.36
C ILE A 231 7.03 -0.27 8.49
N ILE A 232 5.78 -0.76 8.52
CA ILE A 232 5.34 -1.69 9.56
C ILE A 232 6.09 -3.03 9.52
N THR A 233 6.50 -3.49 8.33
CA THR A 233 7.34 -4.68 8.19
C THR A 233 8.78 -4.44 8.64
N LEU A 234 9.40 -3.31 8.26
CA LEU A 234 10.77 -2.97 8.67
C LEU A 234 10.92 -2.77 10.17
N THR A 235 9.88 -2.26 10.83
CA THR A 235 9.84 -2.12 12.30
C THR A 235 9.60 -3.44 13.04
N GLY A 236 9.45 -4.57 12.34
CA GLY A 236 9.23 -5.88 12.96
C GLY A 236 7.83 -6.09 13.54
N MET A 237 6.88 -5.18 13.27
CA MET A 237 5.55 -5.20 13.88
C MET A 237 4.60 -6.22 13.25
N VAL A 238 4.66 -6.36 11.92
CA VAL A 238 3.86 -7.32 11.17
C VAL A 238 4.75 -7.97 10.14
N SER A 239 4.83 -9.30 10.18
CA SER A 239 5.51 -10.10 9.15
C SER A 239 4.62 -10.21 7.91
N ILE A 240 4.63 -9.16 7.09
CA ILE A 240 4.01 -9.20 5.75
C ILE A 240 4.98 -9.93 4.82
N SER A 241 4.48 -10.90 4.07
CA SER A 241 5.31 -11.62 3.11
C SER A 241 5.86 -10.65 2.04
N THR A 242 7.10 -10.87 1.62
CA THR A 242 7.72 -10.09 0.54
C THR A 242 6.88 -10.15 -0.74
N SER A 243 6.23 -11.28 -1.01
CA SER A 243 5.30 -11.43 -2.14
C SER A 243 4.09 -10.50 -2.03
N ALA A 244 3.47 -10.38 -0.86
CA ALA A 244 2.33 -9.48 -0.65
C ALA A 244 2.74 -8.00 -0.80
N LEU A 245 3.91 -7.61 -0.29
CA LEU A 245 4.45 -6.26 -0.47
C LEU A 245 4.71 -5.94 -1.95
N LEU A 246 5.27 -6.88 -2.70
CA LEU A 246 5.55 -6.73 -4.14
C LEU A 246 4.26 -6.63 -4.95
N TRP A 247 3.25 -7.47 -4.68
CA TRP A 247 1.96 -7.39 -5.37
C TRP A 247 1.22 -6.09 -5.05
N THR A 248 1.17 -5.70 -3.78
CA THR A 248 0.52 -4.46 -3.36
C THR A 248 1.19 -3.26 -4.01
N SER A 249 2.53 -3.19 -3.98
CA SER A 249 3.29 -2.12 -4.63
C SER A 249 3.12 -2.15 -6.15
N GLY A 250 3.15 -3.34 -6.75
CA GLY A 250 2.99 -3.57 -8.18
C GLY A 250 1.63 -3.16 -8.73
N VAL A 251 0.58 -3.14 -7.91
CA VAL A 251 -0.74 -2.62 -8.28
C VAL A 251 -0.87 -1.14 -7.93
N CYS A 252 -0.54 -0.76 -6.70
CA CYS A 252 -0.75 0.59 -6.20
C CYS A 252 0.06 1.64 -6.97
N VAL A 253 1.34 1.37 -7.27
CA VAL A 253 2.23 2.34 -7.91
C VAL A 253 1.80 2.65 -9.35
N PRO A 254 1.54 1.67 -10.23
CA PRO A 254 1.07 1.96 -11.59
C PRO A 254 -0.29 2.65 -11.61
N VAL A 255 -1.24 2.21 -10.77
CA VAL A 255 -2.57 2.83 -10.70
C VAL A 255 -2.46 4.28 -10.21
N ALA A 256 -1.67 4.53 -9.17
CA ALA A 256 -1.40 5.89 -8.69
C ALA A 256 -0.74 6.75 -9.77
N PHE A 257 0.23 6.21 -10.52
CA PHE A 257 0.90 6.92 -11.60
C PHE A 257 -0.08 7.29 -12.73
N VAL A 258 -0.94 6.37 -13.16
CA VAL A 258 -1.96 6.64 -14.19
C VAL A 258 -2.93 7.71 -13.72
N LEU A 259 -3.46 7.58 -12.49
CA LEU A 259 -4.37 8.58 -11.91
C LEU A 259 -3.71 9.94 -11.77
N PHE A 260 -2.46 9.98 -11.28
CA PHE A 260 -1.67 11.20 -11.19
C PHE A 260 -1.53 11.85 -12.57
N ARG A 261 -1.18 11.08 -13.61
CA ARG A 261 -1.03 11.61 -14.97
C ARG A 261 -2.36 12.15 -15.51
N LEU A 262 -3.46 11.45 -15.27
CA LEU A 262 -4.79 11.91 -15.66
C LEU A 262 -5.17 13.23 -14.96
N GLN A 263 -4.95 13.31 -13.65
CA GLN A 263 -5.21 14.52 -12.85
C GLN A 263 -4.29 15.68 -13.25
N TYR A 264 -3.02 15.40 -13.53
CA TYR A 264 -2.06 16.40 -14.01
C TYR A 264 -2.46 16.97 -15.37
N ARG A 265 -2.92 16.12 -16.29
CA ARG A 265 -3.43 16.56 -17.60
C ARG A 265 -4.65 17.48 -17.48
N ARG A 266 -5.49 17.32 -16.46
CA ARG A 266 -6.68 18.16 -16.22
C ARG A 266 -6.34 19.58 -15.77
N LEU A 267 -5.13 19.83 -15.28
CA LEU A 267 -4.71 21.17 -14.88
C LEU A 267 -4.33 22.07 -16.05
N PHE A 268 -4.17 21.53 -17.26
CA PHE A 268 -3.82 22.32 -18.43
C PHE A 268 -5.02 23.09 -18.98
N PHE A 269 -4.77 24.36 -19.26
CA PHE A 269 -5.73 25.23 -19.90
C PHE A 269 -5.79 24.94 -21.40
N ARG A 270 -6.98 25.16 -21.98
CA ARG A 270 -7.20 25.13 -23.42
C ARG A 270 -7.14 26.55 -23.96
N TRP A 271 -6.28 26.77 -24.95
CA TRP A 271 -6.21 28.02 -25.68
C TRP A 271 -7.36 28.13 -26.67
N ARG A 272 -7.94 29.33 -26.75
CA ARG A 272 -8.84 29.70 -27.82
C ARG A 272 -8.50 31.11 -28.32
N LYS A 273 -8.29 31.24 -29.64
CA LYS A 273 -8.20 32.54 -30.30
C LYS A 273 -9.56 33.23 -30.28
N THR A 274 -9.60 34.51 -29.94
CA THR A 274 -10.82 35.33 -29.96
C THR A 274 -10.51 36.71 -30.53
N VAL A 275 -11.47 37.29 -31.26
CA VAL A 275 -11.35 38.65 -31.81
C VAL A 275 -12.06 39.68 -30.92
N LEU A 276 -12.90 39.21 -29.99
CA LEU A 276 -13.65 40.06 -29.08
C LEU A 276 -12.73 40.83 -28.11
N PRO A 277 -13.07 42.09 -27.79
CA PRO A 277 -12.37 42.85 -26.79
C PRO A 277 -12.62 42.26 -25.38
N PRO A 278 -11.67 42.39 -24.43
CA PRO A 278 -11.77 41.79 -23.09
C PRO A 278 -13.05 42.15 -22.35
N GLU A 279 -13.53 43.39 -22.48
CA GLU A 279 -14.73 43.89 -21.82
C GLU A 279 -15.99 43.14 -22.25
N ARG A 280 -16.03 42.73 -23.52
CA ARG A 280 -17.17 41.97 -24.07
C ARG A 280 -17.12 40.50 -23.66
N ILE A 281 -15.92 39.95 -23.50
CA ILE A 281 -15.73 38.61 -22.94
C ILE A 281 -16.17 38.59 -21.47
N ASP A 282 -15.80 39.61 -20.69
CA ASP A 282 -16.19 39.72 -19.28
C ASP A 282 -17.71 39.85 -19.12
N ALA A 283 -18.37 40.65 -19.97
CA ALA A 283 -19.83 40.75 -20.00
C ALA A 283 -20.48 39.40 -20.30
N LEU A 284 -19.98 38.69 -21.31
CA LEU A 284 -20.46 37.36 -21.69
C LEU A 284 -20.26 36.32 -20.57
N LEU A 285 -19.15 36.39 -19.84
CA LEU A 285 -18.91 35.50 -18.69
C LEU A 285 -19.90 35.78 -17.55
N ARG A 286 -20.29 37.04 -17.32
CA ARG A 286 -21.34 37.40 -16.34
C ARG A 286 -22.70 36.89 -16.77
N GLU A 287 -23.08 37.07 -18.04
CA GLU A 287 -24.33 36.53 -18.58
C GLU A 287 -24.39 35.00 -18.45
N LEU A 288 -23.29 34.31 -18.74
CA LEU A 288 -23.20 32.86 -18.53
C LEU A 288 -23.30 32.48 -17.06
N ALA A 289 -22.69 33.26 -16.17
CA ALA A 289 -22.78 33.02 -14.74
C ALA A 289 -24.23 33.18 -14.24
N GLU A 290 -24.95 34.21 -14.69
CA GLU A 290 -26.37 34.39 -14.36
C GLU A 290 -27.25 33.29 -14.98
N GLN A 291 -27.03 32.95 -16.26
CA GLN A 291 -27.82 31.95 -16.97
C GLN A 291 -27.69 30.55 -16.36
N TYR A 292 -26.50 30.20 -15.88
CA TYR A 292 -26.18 28.87 -15.36
C TYR A 292 -26.01 28.82 -13.84
N ASP A 293 -26.39 29.89 -13.13
CA ASP A 293 -26.30 30.01 -11.67
C ASP A 293 -24.89 29.70 -11.13
N TRP A 294 -23.87 30.26 -11.79
CA TRP A 294 -22.49 30.22 -11.31
C TRP A 294 -22.26 31.38 -10.36
N THR A 295 -21.54 31.11 -9.27
CA THR A 295 -21.13 32.14 -8.33
C THR A 295 -19.72 32.59 -8.69
N ILE A 296 -19.53 33.90 -8.87
CA ILE A 296 -18.26 34.50 -9.27
C ILE A 296 -17.40 34.67 -8.01
N ASP A 297 -16.29 33.94 -7.94
CA ASP A 297 -15.34 34.03 -6.83
C ASP A 297 -14.42 35.24 -6.99
N HIS A 298 -13.96 35.48 -8.21
CA HIS A 298 -12.99 36.52 -8.52
C HIS A 298 -13.07 36.90 -10.01
N MET A 299 -13.01 38.20 -10.30
CA MET A 299 -13.05 38.72 -11.66
C MET A 299 -12.23 40.00 -11.75
N ASP A 300 -11.06 39.88 -12.36
CA ASP A 300 -10.15 40.96 -12.70
C ASP A 300 -9.99 41.05 -14.22
N ARG A 301 -9.33 42.11 -14.70
CA ARG A 301 -9.09 42.34 -16.15
C ARG A 301 -8.33 41.21 -16.84
N ASP A 302 -7.57 40.42 -16.09
CA ASP A 302 -6.71 39.36 -16.62
C ASP A 302 -7.22 37.95 -16.28
N PHE A 303 -8.11 37.81 -15.30
CA PHE A 303 -8.45 36.51 -14.73
C PHE A 303 -9.86 36.46 -14.13
N PHE A 304 -10.59 35.40 -14.45
CA PHE A 304 -11.93 35.13 -13.99
C PHE A 304 -12.01 33.73 -13.38
N VAL A 305 -12.65 33.64 -12.22
CA VAL A 305 -12.92 32.41 -11.47
C VAL A 305 -14.37 32.39 -11.04
N ALA A 306 -15.06 31.29 -11.32
CA ALA A 306 -16.41 31.04 -10.84
C ALA A 306 -16.58 29.58 -10.44
N HIS A 307 -17.48 29.33 -9.49
CA HIS A 307 -17.82 27.98 -9.06
C HIS A 307 -19.29 27.64 -9.37
N THR A 308 -19.53 26.36 -9.64
CA THR A 308 -20.86 25.82 -9.95
C THR A 308 -21.47 25.15 -8.73
N HIS A 309 -22.79 25.30 -8.56
CA HIS A 309 -23.54 24.58 -7.54
C HIS A 309 -24.17 23.32 -8.12
N PRO A 310 -23.67 22.12 -7.76
CA PRO A 310 -24.36 20.90 -8.13
C PRO A 310 -25.67 20.79 -7.36
N ALA A 311 -26.68 20.15 -7.97
CA ALA A 311 -27.84 19.69 -7.21
C ALA A 311 -27.38 18.73 -6.10
N TRP A 312 -28.06 18.75 -4.96
CA TRP A 312 -27.64 17.98 -3.76
C TRP A 312 -27.59 16.46 -3.97
N TRP A 313 -28.25 15.94 -5.00
CA TRP A 313 -28.23 14.54 -5.43
C TRP A 313 -27.08 14.18 -6.39
N SER A 314 -26.30 15.16 -6.82
CA SER A 314 -25.28 14.92 -7.85
C SER A 314 -24.03 14.29 -7.24
N ALA A 315 -23.41 13.38 -7.99
CA ALA A 315 -22.15 12.74 -7.61
C ALA A 315 -20.93 13.68 -7.70
N THR A 316 -21.12 14.95 -8.07
CA THR A 316 -20.06 15.97 -8.14
C THR A 316 -20.21 16.99 -7.03
N TRP A 317 -19.09 17.42 -6.47
CA TRP A 317 -19.04 18.41 -5.38
C TRP A 317 -19.01 19.85 -5.92
N GLY A 318 -19.24 20.05 -7.21
CA GLY A 318 -19.15 21.33 -7.90
C GLY A 318 -17.87 21.45 -8.73
N GLU A 319 -17.84 22.45 -9.59
CA GLU A 319 -16.75 22.71 -10.53
C GLU A 319 -16.31 24.16 -10.41
N GLN A 320 -15.01 24.40 -10.48
CA GLN A 320 -14.44 25.73 -10.65
C GLN A 320 -14.04 25.93 -12.12
N ILE A 321 -14.45 27.07 -12.67
CA ILE A 321 -14.19 27.51 -14.03
C ILE A 321 -13.16 28.63 -13.96
N PHE A 322 -12.10 28.50 -14.75
CA PHE A 322 -10.99 29.44 -14.82
C PHE A 322 -10.88 29.97 -16.24
N VAL A 323 -10.88 31.29 -16.39
CA VAL A 323 -10.62 31.97 -17.66
C VAL A 323 -9.52 32.99 -17.45
N ALA A 324 -8.43 32.90 -18.23
CA ALA A 324 -7.35 33.88 -18.20
C ALA A 324 -7.22 34.55 -19.57
N HIS A 325 -7.14 35.88 -19.58
CA HIS A 325 -6.99 36.67 -20.80
C HIS A 325 -5.53 36.66 -21.28
N ASP A 326 -5.34 36.63 -22.60
CA ASP A 326 -4.02 36.71 -23.23
C ASP A 326 -4.11 37.46 -24.57
N ARG A 327 -2.97 37.80 -25.17
CA ARG A 327 -2.95 38.61 -26.40
C ARG A 327 -3.58 37.84 -27.56
N GLY A 328 -4.79 38.23 -27.95
CA GLY A 328 -5.52 37.67 -29.08
C GLY A 328 -6.33 36.40 -28.77
N GLY A 329 -6.61 36.13 -27.50
CA GLY A 329 -7.44 34.98 -27.10
C GLY A 329 -7.54 34.77 -25.60
N ILE A 330 -8.08 33.62 -25.22
CA ILE A 330 -8.32 33.24 -23.83
C ILE A 330 -7.85 31.82 -23.53
N TRP A 331 -7.39 31.62 -22.30
CA TRP A 331 -7.10 30.32 -21.72
C TRP A 331 -8.28 29.89 -20.85
N ILE A 332 -8.90 28.75 -21.15
CA ILE A 332 -10.06 28.24 -20.41
C ILE A 332 -9.72 26.90 -19.76
N ASN A 333 -10.07 26.73 -18.50
CA ASN A 333 -10.09 25.43 -17.84
C ASN A 333 -11.32 25.29 -16.94
N SER A 334 -11.72 24.06 -16.66
CA SER A 334 -12.70 23.75 -15.64
C SER A 334 -12.25 22.49 -14.91
N ILE A 335 -12.18 22.57 -13.58
CA ILE A 335 -11.80 21.47 -12.69
C ILE A 335 -12.83 21.31 -11.59
N ASN A 336 -12.76 20.23 -10.82
CA ASN A 336 -13.59 20.11 -9.62
C ASN A 336 -13.28 21.26 -8.68
N ASP A 337 -14.30 21.69 -7.96
CA ASP A 337 -14.18 22.73 -6.94
C ASP A 337 -13.06 22.34 -5.95
N LEU A 338 -11.99 23.15 -5.91
CA LEU A 338 -10.82 22.92 -5.05
C LEU A 338 -11.15 23.22 -3.58
N ASN A 339 -12.20 24.00 -3.32
CA ASN A 339 -12.66 24.30 -1.96
C ASN A 339 -13.49 23.13 -1.38
N LYS A 340 -13.82 22.12 -2.20
CA LYS A 340 -14.56 20.92 -1.80
C LYS A 340 -13.75 19.65 -2.16
N ARG A 341 -14.07 18.51 -1.54
CA ARG A 341 -13.32 17.26 -1.75
C ARG A 341 -13.40 16.81 -3.22
N SER A 342 -12.33 16.22 -3.77
CA SER A 342 -12.38 15.67 -5.13
C SER A 342 -13.51 14.66 -5.30
N SER A 343 -14.45 14.97 -6.18
CA SER A 343 -15.35 13.95 -6.76
C SER A 343 -14.56 13.12 -7.76
N ILE A 344 -14.46 11.82 -7.50
CA ILE A 344 -13.88 10.82 -8.42
C ILE A 344 -14.75 10.68 -9.69
N VAL A 345 -16.02 11.12 -9.63
CA VAL A 345 -17.08 10.80 -10.61
C VAL A 345 -17.41 11.97 -11.53
N SER A 346 -16.66 13.08 -11.51
CA SER A 346 -16.91 14.23 -12.41
C SER A 346 -16.54 14.01 -13.89
N PHE A 347 -16.55 12.76 -14.35
CA PHE A 347 -16.24 12.40 -15.73
C PHE A 347 -17.23 13.08 -16.70
N GLY A 348 -16.74 14.10 -17.43
CA GLY A 348 -17.46 14.72 -18.55
C GLY A 348 -18.04 16.11 -18.29
N TYR A 349 -18.28 16.51 -17.04
CA TYR A 349 -18.89 17.80 -16.70
C TYR A 349 -17.95 18.99 -16.97
N ASN A 350 -16.65 18.87 -16.64
CA ASN A 350 -15.65 19.91 -16.94
C ASN A 350 -15.61 20.30 -18.44
N ARG A 351 -15.82 19.33 -19.34
CA ARG A 351 -15.84 19.59 -20.79
C ARG A 351 -17.08 20.39 -21.21
N ARG A 352 -18.18 20.27 -20.47
CA ARG A 352 -19.44 20.97 -20.73
C ARG A 352 -19.31 22.47 -20.50
N ASN A 353 -18.71 22.90 -19.39
CA ASN A 353 -18.55 24.34 -19.11
C ASN A 353 -17.56 25.00 -20.07
N ILE A 354 -16.44 24.33 -20.36
CA ILE A 354 -15.50 24.79 -21.38
C ILE A 354 -16.23 24.93 -22.73
N ARG A 355 -17.08 23.97 -23.09
CA ARG A 355 -17.86 24.02 -24.32
C ARG A 355 -18.86 25.17 -24.33
N ARG A 356 -19.59 25.42 -23.24
CA ARG A 356 -20.53 26.54 -23.11
C ARG A 356 -19.86 27.90 -23.32
N VAL A 357 -18.74 28.14 -22.65
CA VAL A 357 -17.94 29.37 -22.84
C VAL A 357 -17.46 29.47 -24.29
N THR A 358 -17.05 28.34 -24.87
CA THR A 358 -16.60 28.31 -26.27
C THR A 358 -17.74 28.58 -27.26
N GLU A 359 -18.92 28.00 -27.06
CA GLU A 359 -20.07 28.21 -27.94
C GLU A 359 -20.59 29.65 -27.85
N ALA A 360 -20.68 30.21 -26.65
CA ALA A 360 -21.14 31.57 -26.42
C ALA A 360 -20.26 32.62 -27.12
N ILE A 361 -18.94 32.53 -26.96
CA ILE A 361 -18.01 33.44 -27.64
C ILE A 361 -18.09 33.26 -29.17
N ALA A 362 -18.27 32.03 -29.68
CA ALA A 362 -18.40 31.80 -31.12
C ALA A 362 -19.69 32.42 -31.69
N ALA A 363 -20.79 32.35 -30.94
CA ALA A 363 -22.05 33.00 -31.31
C ALA A 363 -21.88 34.53 -31.40
N GLN A 364 -21.23 35.13 -30.39
CA GLN A 364 -21.00 36.58 -30.35
C GLN A 364 -20.08 37.08 -31.47
N GLU A 365 -19.05 36.30 -31.82
CA GLU A 365 -18.18 36.59 -32.96
C GLU A 365 -18.98 36.59 -34.27
N LYS A 366 -19.87 35.61 -34.47
CA LYS A 366 -20.72 35.52 -35.67
C LYS A 366 -21.68 36.71 -35.79
N GLU A 367 -22.29 37.13 -34.70
CA GLU A 367 -23.15 38.32 -34.68
C GLU A 367 -22.38 39.59 -35.05
N THR A 368 -21.17 39.75 -34.48
CA THR A 368 -20.31 40.90 -34.76
C THR A 368 -19.90 40.96 -36.23
N HIS A 369 -19.56 39.82 -36.83
CA HIS A 369 -19.24 39.73 -38.27
C HIS A 369 -20.45 40.06 -39.14
N SER A 370 -21.63 39.51 -38.83
CA SER A 370 -22.85 39.80 -39.59
C SER A 370 -23.27 41.27 -39.52
N PHE A 371 -23.04 41.94 -38.38
CA PHE A 371 -23.32 43.37 -38.23
C PHE A 371 -22.35 44.24 -39.02
N THR A 372 -21.09 43.82 -39.14
CA THR A 372 -20.06 44.53 -39.91
C THR A 372 -20.30 44.40 -41.43
N ASP A 373 -20.76 43.23 -41.88
CA ASP A 373 -21.09 42.99 -43.30
C ASP A 373 -22.37 43.72 -43.75
N LEU A 374 -23.31 43.97 -42.83
CA LEU A 374 -24.54 44.73 -43.10
C LEU A 374 -24.37 46.25 -43.05
N ASN A 375 -23.25 46.73 -42.51
CA ASN A 375 -22.93 48.16 -42.40
C ASN A 375 -21.47 48.37 -42.84
N PRO A 376 -21.15 48.21 -44.14
CA PRO A 376 -19.85 48.64 -44.63
C PRO A 376 -19.77 50.15 -44.42
N THR A 377 -18.87 50.59 -43.54
CA THR A 377 -18.54 52.02 -43.44
C THR A 377 -18.04 52.49 -44.82
N PRO A 378 -18.60 53.59 -45.36
CA PRO A 378 -18.37 54.05 -46.73
C PRO A 378 -16.93 54.48 -47.03
#